data_AF-A0A952TNM8-F1
#
_entry.id   AF-A0A952TNM8-F1
#
_cell.length_a   1.000
_cell.length_b   1.000
_cell.length_c   1.000
_cell.angle_alpha   90.00
_cell.angle_beta   90.00
_cell.angle_gamma   90.00
#
_symmetry.space_group_name_H-M   'P 1'
#
loop_
_entity.id
_entity.type
_entity.pdbx_description
1 polymer ?
#
loop_
_entity_poly.entity_id
_entity_poly.type
_entity_poly.pdbx_seq_one_letter_code
_entity_poly.pdbx_strand_id
1 'polypeptide(L)'
;MKLKAFNLALVLLIGGSFSVAQNQSVTTIEEYNKLVPHWGISWSPGSGAVNGYYPTFYTGFVMRQQSPEKIHVRVARGNNTRVSVILDETTVSDYLYDLAARYAFYNKVTSGSGAMLNINPKGAKFLPQLSYFNQVLESREYGILDFVKSGGQSDEAIYQKGLETLSKLNPGRVFQIQLDLKNEFAKWKADIQRRSGGDAAKITNDAKAVVTAINTLVWGRVNYNAKPSDDVMAKLKTAVSLAIANAADDQFVPAALELFKATTGTKYQIKVMGADGKFTSPIQCSAASCVLSYPEFSAVYPTGSMEAKTSDEFGNRINLFATPGLWQFLNYAGKEVDNIRNEPHYGFIPKMDYEGIGNGFHNPAVRFWNPASGLKQALGINSAHNTLWAVKRGGVSHGCLRLPAGHVWELRQIFPVENSKMTQVSFYGNNSGDFDVYDIDGDGTAEVMGVQYLISYGLQGSNGLARREGQGFEVNADKKLEFYQDLYGARNVFRTTGDGKYIFANPKVSVQSYLDFKKKSVGTRMVMNGEYELYEQVYEKEKVQLYSVGSSMGTTEKLKVRLMGRVRGCAPKTDKQACGQAAFEQEARGLVR
;
A
#
# COMPACT_ATOMS: atom_id res chain seq x y z
N MET A 1 16.79 -55.38 14.09
CA MET A 1 15.98 -55.27 12.85
C MET A 1 15.00 -54.11 13.03
N LYS A 2 14.85 -53.28 11.99
CA LYS A 2 14.08 -52.01 11.89
C LYS A 2 14.83 -50.73 12.26
N LEU A 3 15.52 -50.22 11.22
CA LEU A 3 15.89 -48.82 11.01
C LEU A 3 14.68 -47.89 11.21
N LYS A 4 14.90 -46.75 11.87
CA LYS A 4 14.09 -45.54 11.67
C LYS A 4 14.98 -44.48 11.05
N ALA A 5 14.62 -44.09 9.84
CA ALA A 5 15.29 -43.07 9.04
C ALA A 5 15.14 -41.70 9.72
N PHE A 6 16.28 -41.04 9.93
CA PHE A 6 16.34 -39.62 10.21
C PHE A 6 16.17 -38.87 8.87
N ASN A 7 15.05 -38.16 8.70
CA ASN A 7 14.91 -37.16 7.67
C ASN A 7 15.68 -35.91 8.12
N LEU A 8 16.94 -35.80 7.70
CA LEU A 8 17.74 -34.61 7.82
C LEU A 8 17.31 -33.64 6.71
N ALA A 9 16.52 -32.62 7.05
CA ALA A 9 16.25 -31.52 6.13
C ALA A 9 17.55 -30.74 5.93
N LEU A 10 18.06 -30.80 4.71
CA LEU A 10 19.28 -30.14 4.24
C LEU A 10 19.09 -28.61 4.32
N VAL A 11 19.60 -27.99 5.38
CA VAL A 11 19.85 -26.54 5.41
C VAL A 11 20.99 -26.27 4.44
N LEU A 12 20.65 -25.75 3.26
CA LEU A 12 21.60 -25.18 2.31
C LEU A 12 22.28 -23.96 2.94
N LEU A 13 23.41 -24.22 3.60
CA LEU A 13 24.38 -23.23 4.05
C LEU A 13 25.01 -22.56 2.82
N ILE A 14 24.40 -21.49 2.32
CA ILE A 14 25.07 -20.55 1.42
C ILE A 14 25.86 -19.57 2.30
N GLY A 15 27.04 -20.01 2.72
CA GLY A 15 28.08 -19.16 3.29
C GLY A 15 28.78 -18.38 2.18
N GLY A 16 28.17 -17.27 1.75
CA GLY A 16 28.77 -16.34 0.79
C GLY A 16 29.59 -15.28 1.50
N SER A 17 30.91 -15.42 1.50
CA SER A 17 31.87 -14.36 1.86
C SER A 17 31.81 -13.26 0.80
N PHE A 18 31.10 -12.16 1.05
CA PHE A 18 31.04 -11.03 0.13
C PHE A 18 32.02 -9.91 0.52
N SER A 19 33.17 -9.93 -0.15
CA SER A 19 34.04 -8.76 -0.32
C SER A 19 33.59 -7.98 -1.57
N VAL A 20 33.29 -6.69 -1.37
CA VAL A 20 33.07 -5.62 -2.38
C VAL A 20 31.94 -5.88 -3.39
N ALA A 21 30.82 -5.20 -3.18
CA ALA A 21 29.71 -5.09 -4.11
C ALA A 21 30.18 -4.45 -5.43
N GLN A 22 30.36 -5.23 -6.50
CA GLN A 22 30.38 -4.68 -7.86
C GLN A 22 30.08 -5.64 -9.03
N ASN A 23 29.72 -6.93 -8.83
CA ASN A 23 29.57 -7.88 -9.96
C ASN A 23 28.38 -8.85 -9.88
N GLN A 24 27.30 -8.53 -9.16
CA GLN A 24 26.08 -9.33 -9.24
C GLN A 24 25.19 -8.81 -10.35
N SER A 25 25.04 -9.61 -11.40
CA SER A 25 24.06 -9.38 -12.47
C SER A 25 22.66 -9.65 -11.94
N VAL A 26 21.74 -8.71 -12.16
CA VAL A 26 20.33 -8.80 -11.78
C VAL A 26 19.50 -8.67 -13.04
N THR A 27 18.85 -9.75 -13.46
CA THR A 27 18.00 -9.79 -14.66
C THR A 27 16.52 -9.89 -14.32
N THR A 28 16.19 -10.34 -13.11
CA THR A 28 14.82 -10.58 -12.62
C THR A 28 14.54 -9.86 -11.30
N ILE A 29 13.25 -9.69 -10.97
CA ILE A 29 12.81 -9.13 -9.70
C ILE A 29 13.13 -10.06 -8.51
N GLU A 30 13.13 -11.37 -8.73
CA GLU A 30 13.50 -12.36 -7.73
C GLU A 30 14.97 -12.23 -7.35
N GLU A 31 15.85 -12.02 -8.33
CA GLU A 31 17.27 -11.75 -8.10
C GLU A 31 17.48 -10.44 -7.35
N TYR A 32 16.81 -9.35 -7.77
CA TYR A 32 16.83 -8.08 -7.03
C TYR A 32 16.46 -8.33 -5.57
N ASN A 33 15.31 -8.98 -5.34
CA ASN A 33 14.78 -9.22 -4.02
C ASN A 33 15.74 -10.05 -3.16
N LYS A 34 16.53 -10.98 -3.73
CA LYS A 34 17.54 -11.73 -2.98
C LYS A 34 18.68 -10.86 -2.44
N LEU A 35 18.96 -9.72 -3.06
CA LEU A 35 20.10 -8.85 -2.71
C LEU A 35 19.77 -7.72 -1.75
N VAL A 36 18.49 -7.44 -1.52
CA VAL A 36 18.05 -6.41 -0.57
C VAL A 36 17.60 -7.01 0.77
N PRO A 37 17.74 -6.27 1.88
CA PRO A 37 17.38 -6.75 3.21
C PRO A 37 15.93 -7.19 3.23
N HIS A 38 15.66 -8.26 3.99
CA HIS A 38 14.31 -8.75 4.13
C HIS A 38 13.42 -7.75 4.89
N TRP A 39 13.98 -6.96 5.82
CA TRP A 39 13.22 -5.96 6.57
C TRP A 39 14.07 -4.78 6.99
N GLY A 40 13.50 -3.60 6.81
CA GLY A 40 14.15 -2.35 7.20
C GLY A 40 15.34 -1.98 6.34
N ILE A 41 15.76 -0.73 6.46
CA ILE A 41 16.86 -0.16 5.68
C ILE A 41 18.12 -0.12 6.53
N SER A 42 19.27 -0.43 5.94
CA SER A 42 20.55 -0.47 6.65
C SER A 42 21.69 0.17 5.86
N TRP A 43 22.68 0.70 6.57
CA TRP A 43 23.88 1.29 5.99
C TRP A 43 25.01 1.37 7.02
N SER A 44 26.19 1.82 6.58
CA SER A 44 27.19 2.43 7.46
C SER A 44 27.46 3.87 7.03
N PRO A 45 27.40 4.84 7.95
CA PRO A 45 27.62 6.24 7.62
C PRO A 45 29.09 6.51 7.30
N GLY A 46 29.30 7.33 6.26
CA GLY A 46 30.58 7.89 5.87
C GLY A 46 30.75 9.35 6.28
N SER A 47 31.85 9.97 5.82
CA SER A 47 32.09 11.40 6.01
C SER A 47 31.01 12.21 5.28
N GLY A 48 30.38 13.17 5.96
CA GLY A 48 29.31 14.00 5.40
C GLY A 48 27.89 13.51 5.67
N ALA A 49 27.70 12.43 6.44
CA ALA A 49 26.38 12.08 6.96
C ALA A 49 25.87 13.19 7.89
N VAL A 50 24.67 13.71 7.68
CA VAL A 50 24.05 14.67 8.62
C VAL A 50 23.60 13.87 9.84
N ASN A 51 24.39 13.87 10.92
CA ASN A 51 24.15 13.06 12.14
C ASN A 51 23.99 11.54 11.90
N GLY A 52 24.63 11.01 10.84
CA GLY A 52 24.52 9.60 10.46
C GLY A 52 23.33 9.26 9.55
N TYR A 53 22.60 10.27 9.08
CA TYR A 53 21.39 10.13 8.27
C TYR A 53 21.59 10.47 6.80
N TYR A 54 20.83 9.77 5.95
CA TYR A 54 20.82 9.97 4.52
C TYR A 54 19.41 10.08 4.00
N PRO A 55 19.13 11.02 3.07
CA PRO A 55 17.94 10.91 2.25
C PRO A 55 17.97 9.65 1.38
N THR A 56 16.80 9.31 0.87
CA THR A 56 16.57 8.13 0.05
C THR A 56 15.67 8.46 -1.13
N PHE A 57 15.61 7.58 -2.12
CA PHE A 57 14.57 7.60 -3.15
C PHE A 57 14.19 6.18 -3.55
N TYR A 58 12.98 6.03 -4.10
CA TYR A 58 12.40 4.74 -4.45
C TYR A 58 13.12 4.08 -5.62
N THR A 59 13.47 2.80 -5.48
CA THR A 59 14.05 1.96 -6.54
C THR A 59 13.23 0.69 -6.76
N GLY A 60 11.92 0.77 -6.52
CA GLY A 60 10.97 -0.31 -6.78
C GLY A 60 10.07 -0.07 -8.00
N PHE A 61 9.08 -0.94 -8.16
CA PHE A 61 8.43 -1.16 -9.46
C PHE A 61 6.91 -1.00 -9.43
N VAL A 62 6.34 -0.34 -8.42
CA VAL A 62 4.90 -0.01 -8.45
C VAL A 62 4.58 1.06 -9.50
N MET A 63 3.32 1.08 -9.93
CA MET A 63 2.76 2.11 -10.79
C MET A 63 2.50 3.41 -10.04
N ARG A 64 2.05 4.43 -10.79
CA ARG A 64 1.47 5.65 -10.25
C ARG A 64 0.05 5.81 -10.78
N GLN A 65 -0.90 6.11 -9.90
CA GLN A 65 -2.30 6.38 -10.21
C GLN A 65 -2.60 7.87 -9.97
N GLN A 66 -3.12 8.55 -10.99
CA GLN A 66 -3.43 9.99 -10.94
C GLN A 66 -4.87 10.29 -10.50
N SER A 67 -5.79 9.34 -10.64
CA SER A 67 -7.19 9.40 -10.20
C SER A 67 -7.29 9.08 -8.70
N PRO A 68 -7.52 10.06 -7.81
CA PRO A 68 -7.56 9.82 -6.37
C PRO A 68 -8.66 8.85 -5.93
N GLU A 69 -9.79 8.83 -6.63
CA GLU A 69 -10.95 7.97 -6.39
C GLU A 69 -10.69 6.48 -6.65
N LYS A 70 -9.60 6.16 -7.36
CA LYS A 70 -9.15 4.79 -7.64
C LYS A 70 -8.15 4.26 -6.62
N ILE A 71 -7.78 5.06 -5.63
CA ILE A 71 -6.80 4.71 -4.59
C ILE A 71 -7.52 4.62 -3.24
N HIS A 72 -7.39 3.48 -2.57
CA HIS A 72 -8.01 3.25 -1.27
C HIS A 72 -6.93 2.85 -0.25
N VAL A 73 -6.82 3.61 0.84
CA VAL A 73 -5.80 3.39 1.87
C VAL A 73 -6.49 3.16 3.21
N ARG A 74 -6.31 1.98 3.80
CA ARG A 74 -6.99 1.57 5.02
C ARG A 74 -6.02 1.04 6.05
N VAL A 75 -6.10 1.55 7.27
CA VAL A 75 -5.43 0.94 8.44
C VAL A 75 -6.44 0.18 9.28
N ALA A 76 -6.06 -0.99 9.78
CA ALA A 76 -6.94 -1.85 10.56
C ALA A 76 -6.21 -2.68 11.62
N ARG A 77 -7.00 -3.34 12.48
CA ARG A 77 -6.53 -4.29 13.50
C ARG A 77 -5.54 -5.29 12.92
N GLY A 78 -4.58 -5.69 13.73
CA GLY A 78 -3.34 -6.30 13.23
C GLY A 78 -2.25 -5.26 12.93
N ASN A 79 -2.56 -3.96 12.93
CA ASN A 79 -1.58 -2.90 12.62
C ASN A 79 -0.97 -3.11 11.23
N ASN A 80 -1.85 -3.20 10.25
CA ASN A 80 -1.52 -3.24 8.83
C ASN A 80 -2.21 -2.08 8.11
N THR A 81 -1.55 -1.59 7.06
CA THR A 81 -2.13 -0.62 6.13
C THR A 81 -2.27 -1.29 4.78
N ARG A 82 -3.51 -1.51 4.32
CA ARG A 82 -3.80 -1.95 2.96
C ARG A 82 -3.90 -0.75 2.03
N VAL A 83 -3.33 -0.89 0.85
CA VAL A 83 -3.51 0.01 -0.29
C VAL A 83 -4.02 -0.80 -1.45
N SER A 84 -5.20 -0.45 -1.97
CA SER A 84 -5.72 -1.02 -3.22
C SER A 84 -5.90 0.08 -4.27
N VAL A 85 -5.58 -0.27 -5.51
CA VAL A 85 -5.51 0.64 -6.65
C VAL A 85 -6.17 0.00 -7.85
N ILE A 86 -7.22 0.62 -8.36
CA ILE A 86 -7.80 0.23 -9.65
C ILE A 86 -6.84 0.67 -10.76
N LEU A 87 -6.43 -0.28 -11.59
CA LEU A 87 -5.51 -0.05 -12.69
C LEU A 87 -6.30 0.28 -13.96
N ASP A 88 -6.52 1.58 -14.16
CA ASP A 88 -7.14 2.09 -15.38
C ASP A 88 -6.19 2.02 -16.59
N GLU A 89 -6.76 2.23 -17.78
CA GLU A 89 -6.04 2.15 -19.05
C GLU A 89 -4.84 3.09 -19.12
N THR A 90 -4.91 4.27 -18.49
CA THR A 90 -3.83 5.26 -18.51
C THR A 90 -2.68 4.84 -17.59
N THR A 91 -3.01 4.37 -16.38
CA THR A 91 -2.07 3.89 -15.37
C THR A 91 -1.25 2.72 -15.91
N VAL A 92 -1.93 1.77 -16.55
CA VAL A 92 -1.28 0.60 -17.17
C VAL A 92 -0.45 1.04 -18.37
N SER A 93 -1.00 1.86 -19.27
CA SER A 93 -0.29 2.26 -20.49
C SER A 93 0.95 3.12 -20.22
N ASP A 94 0.89 3.98 -19.21
CA ASP A 94 2.01 4.83 -18.83
C ASP A 94 3.11 4.07 -18.06
N TYR A 95 2.84 2.88 -17.53
CA TYR A 95 3.71 2.19 -16.58
C TYR A 95 5.15 2.00 -17.07
N LEU A 96 5.34 1.53 -18.31
CA LEU A 96 6.68 1.32 -18.89
C LEU A 96 7.41 2.64 -19.12
N TYR A 97 6.68 3.67 -19.55
CA TYR A 97 7.23 5.01 -19.78
C TYR A 97 7.59 5.72 -18.46
N ASP A 98 6.85 5.46 -17.40
CA ASP A 98 7.16 5.92 -16.04
C ASP A 98 8.45 5.29 -15.52
N LEU A 99 8.63 3.98 -15.69
CA LEU A 99 9.87 3.28 -15.35
C LEU A 99 11.06 3.80 -16.16
N ALA A 100 10.90 3.97 -17.47
CA ALA A 100 11.94 4.53 -18.35
C ALA A 100 12.30 5.98 -17.98
N ALA A 101 11.31 6.80 -17.60
CA ALA A 101 11.55 8.16 -17.14
C ALA A 101 12.29 8.18 -15.79
N ARG A 102 11.94 7.29 -14.86
CA ARG A 102 12.68 7.10 -13.59
C ARG A 102 14.12 6.68 -13.85
N TYR A 103 14.35 5.69 -14.70
CA TYR A 103 15.68 5.28 -15.14
C TYR A 103 16.51 6.45 -15.69
N ALA A 104 15.97 7.17 -16.68
CA ALA A 104 16.67 8.27 -17.32
C ALA A 104 16.96 9.41 -16.33
N PHE A 105 15.99 9.78 -15.50
CA PHE A 105 16.13 10.85 -14.53
C PHE A 105 17.12 10.49 -13.42
N TYR A 106 17.01 9.30 -12.82
CA TYR A 106 17.92 8.86 -11.76
C TYR A 106 19.36 8.83 -12.25
N ASN A 107 19.63 8.25 -13.41
CA ASN A 107 20.97 8.26 -14.01
C ASN A 107 21.48 9.68 -14.28
N LYS A 108 20.64 10.59 -14.77
CA LYS A 108 21.00 11.99 -14.98
C LYS A 108 21.42 12.68 -13.69
N VAL A 109 20.75 12.41 -12.57
CA VAL A 109 21.01 13.12 -11.31
C VAL A 109 22.07 12.46 -10.43
N THR A 110 22.45 11.20 -10.69
CA THR A 110 23.44 10.46 -9.88
C THR A 110 24.78 10.21 -10.57
N SER A 111 24.88 10.39 -11.89
CA SER A 111 26.04 9.98 -12.67
C SER A 111 26.67 11.16 -13.42
N GLY A 112 28.00 11.09 -13.62
CA GLY A 112 28.78 12.12 -14.32
C GLY A 112 29.46 13.14 -13.42
N SER A 113 30.37 13.93 -13.98
CA SER A 113 31.04 15.02 -13.28
C SER A 113 30.04 16.10 -12.91
N GLY A 114 29.89 16.40 -11.61
CA GLY A 114 28.92 17.39 -11.13
C GLY A 114 27.51 16.85 -10.93
N ALA A 115 27.33 15.53 -10.81
CA ALA A 115 26.04 14.91 -10.49
C ALA A 115 25.36 15.59 -9.29
N MET A 116 24.03 15.78 -9.40
CA MET A 116 23.23 16.48 -8.40
C MET A 116 23.21 15.73 -7.06
N LEU A 117 23.18 14.39 -7.10
CA LEU A 117 23.08 13.52 -5.94
C LEU A 117 24.30 12.59 -5.88
N ASN A 118 24.94 12.51 -4.73
CA ASN A 118 26.08 11.62 -4.53
C ASN A 118 25.63 10.32 -3.84
N ILE A 119 25.54 9.24 -4.62
CA ILE A 119 25.17 7.90 -4.14
C ILE A 119 26.37 7.05 -3.67
N ASN A 120 27.60 7.56 -3.79
CA ASN A 120 28.83 6.88 -3.35
C ASN A 120 29.71 7.81 -2.49
N PRO A 121 29.19 8.37 -1.39
CA PRO A 121 29.96 9.28 -0.56
C PRO A 121 31.12 8.56 0.14
N LYS A 122 32.26 9.26 0.27
CA LYS A 122 33.48 8.72 0.85
C LYS A 122 33.23 8.12 2.24
N GLY A 123 33.63 6.87 2.41
CA GLY A 123 33.53 6.13 3.68
C GLY A 123 32.14 5.58 4.01
N ALA A 124 31.10 5.92 3.25
CA ALA A 124 29.78 5.35 3.46
C ALA A 124 29.68 3.97 2.81
N LYS A 125 28.85 3.10 3.38
CA LYS A 125 28.54 1.79 2.80
C LYS A 125 27.04 1.70 2.58
N PHE A 126 26.65 1.78 1.31
CA PHE A 126 25.27 1.63 0.84
C PHE A 126 25.17 0.38 -0.03
N LEU A 127 23.94 -0.14 -0.14
CA LEU A 127 23.63 -1.10 -1.19
C LEU A 127 23.47 -0.35 -2.53
N PRO A 128 23.92 -0.92 -3.66
CA PRO A 128 23.81 -0.30 -4.97
C PRO A 128 22.42 -0.57 -5.59
N GLN A 129 21.35 -0.24 -4.86
CA GLN A 129 19.97 -0.57 -5.29
C GLN A 129 19.56 0.14 -6.59
N LEU A 130 20.09 1.33 -6.88
CA LEU A 130 19.89 1.96 -8.19
C LEU A 130 20.50 1.12 -9.31
N SER A 131 21.66 0.48 -9.09
CA SER A 131 22.25 -0.41 -10.09
C SER A 131 21.35 -1.64 -10.33
N TYR A 132 20.83 -2.26 -9.27
CA TYR A 132 19.90 -3.38 -9.42
C TYR A 132 18.62 -2.99 -10.15
N PHE A 133 18.08 -1.80 -9.84
CA PHE A 133 16.91 -1.25 -10.55
C PHE A 133 17.21 -1.04 -12.04
N ASN A 134 18.34 -0.43 -12.37
CA ASN A 134 18.76 -0.22 -13.75
C ASN A 134 18.92 -1.53 -14.51
N GLN A 135 19.59 -2.53 -13.93
CA GLN A 135 19.79 -3.83 -14.57
C GLN A 135 18.47 -4.56 -14.84
N VAL A 136 17.47 -4.46 -13.94
CA VAL A 136 16.12 -4.98 -14.20
C VAL A 136 15.46 -4.29 -15.40
N LEU A 137 15.63 -2.97 -15.54
CA LEU A 137 15.04 -2.22 -16.67
C LEU A 137 15.78 -2.46 -17.99
N GLU A 138 17.10 -2.66 -17.93
CA GLU A 138 17.96 -3.03 -19.06
C GLU A 138 17.81 -4.50 -19.48
N SER A 139 17.21 -5.34 -18.62
CA SER A 139 17.04 -6.78 -18.85
C SER A 139 16.12 -7.07 -20.02
N ARG A 140 16.54 -8.01 -20.87
CA ARG A 140 15.71 -8.57 -21.95
C ARG A 140 14.50 -9.35 -21.44
N GLU A 141 14.53 -9.83 -20.19
CA GLU A 141 13.41 -10.54 -19.57
C GLU A 141 12.13 -9.70 -19.57
N TYR A 142 12.28 -8.41 -19.25
CA TYR A 142 11.16 -7.47 -19.23
C TYR A 142 11.08 -6.64 -20.52
N GLY A 143 12.21 -6.35 -21.17
CA GLY A 143 12.26 -5.63 -22.45
C GLY A 143 11.71 -4.19 -22.38
N ILE A 144 11.82 -3.54 -21.22
CA ILE A 144 11.14 -2.27 -20.92
C ILE A 144 11.70 -1.13 -21.76
N LEU A 145 13.02 -0.93 -21.70
CA LEU A 145 13.68 0.19 -22.39
C LEU A 145 13.61 0.03 -23.92
N ASP A 146 13.76 -1.20 -24.42
CA ASP A 146 13.64 -1.51 -25.85
C ASP A 146 12.21 -1.25 -26.36
N PHE A 147 11.20 -1.65 -25.60
CA PHE A 147 9.79 -1.37 -25.94
C PHE A 147 9.54 0.14 -26.03
N VAL A 148 9.92 0.90 -25.00
CA VAL A 148 9.74 2.36 -24.96
C VAL A 148 10.48 3.05 -26.12
N LYS A 149 11.70 2.60 -26.44
CA LYS A 149 12.53 3.17 -27.52
C LYS A 149 11.99 2.88 -28.92
N SER A 150 11.47 1.67 -29.15
CA SER A 150 11.00 1.27 -30.48
C SER A 150 9.83 2.13 -30.98
N GLY A 151 8.93 2.53 -30.07
CA GLY A 151 7.81 3.43 -30.39
C GLY A 151 6.83 2.87 -31.43
N GLY A 152 5.78 3.65 -31.73
CA GLY A 152 4.81 3.31 -32.79
C GLY A 152 3.84 2.17 -32.47
N GLN A 153 3.80 1.67 -31.23
CA GLN A 153 2.84 0.64 -30.80
C GLN A 153 1.41 1.18 -30.76
N SER A 154 0.44 0.26 -30.94
CA SER A 154 -0.97 0.56 -30.66
C SER A 154 -1.22 0.70 -29.15
N ASP A 155 -2.34 1.33 -28.80
CA ASP A 155 -2.69 1.59 -27.39
C ASP A 155 -2.96 0.26 -26.66
N GLU A 156 -3.57 -0.72 -27.34
CA GLU A 156 -3.79 -2.06 -26.83
C GLU A 156 -2.48 -2.82 -26.57
N ALA A 157 -1.49 -2.70 -27.47
CA ALA A 157 -0.19 -3.34 -27.30
C ALA A 157 0.60 -2.72 -26.14
N ILE A 158 0.53 -1.39 -25.98
CA ILE A 158 1.11 -0.68 -24.84
C ILE A 158 0.46 -1.15 -23.54
N TYR A 159 -0.88 -1.20 -23.49
CA TYR A 159 -1.61 -1.66 -22.31
C TYR A 159 -1.25 -3.11 -21.95
N GLN A 160 -1.27 -4.03 -22.91
CA GLN A 160 -0.95 -5.45 -22.67
C GLN A 160 0.47 -5.62 -22.12
N LYS A 161 1.46 -5.00 -22.76
CA LYS A 161 2.86 -5.09 -22.29
C LYS A 161 3.03 -4.43 -20.92
N GLY A 162 2.33 -3.30 -20.69
CA GLY A 162 2.31 -2.60 -19.41
C GLY A 162 1.79 -3.48 -18.28
N LEU A 163 0.63 -4.11 -18.47
CA LEU A 163 0.01 -4.97 -17.46
C LEU A 163 0.83 -6.24 -17.21
N GLU A 164 1.30 -6.90 -18.28
CA GLU A 164 2.16 -8.08 -18.16
C GLU A 164 3.41 -7.78 -17.33
N THR A 165 4.10 -6.69 -17.67
CA THR A 165 5.33 -6.29 -16.99
C THR A 165 5.06 -5.88 -15.54
N LEU A 166 3.98 -5.15 -15.30
CA LEU A 166 3.57 -4.73 -13.95
C LEU A 166 3.31 -5.94 -13.05
N SER A 167 2.58 -6.94 -13.55
CA SER A 167 2.31 -8.19 -12.83
C SER A 167 3.58 -8.97 -12.53
N LYS A 168 4.49 -9.10 -13.51
CA LYS A 168 5.76 -9.80 -13.33
C LYS A 168 6.70 -9.10 -12.34
N LEU A 169 6.72 -7.78 -12.32
CA LEU A 169 7.57 -7.01 -11.38
C LEU A 169 6.97 -6.88 -9.97
N ASN A 170 5.69 -7.23 -9.80
CA ASN A 170 4.98 -7.15 -8.52
C ASN A 170 4.19 -8.44 -8.24
N PRO A 171 4.88 -9.60 -8.16
CA PRO A 171 4.22 -10.89 -7.99
C PRO A 171 3.38 -10.92 -6.71
N GLY A 172 2.18 -11.49 -6.81
CA GLY A 172 1.23 -11.60 -5.68
C GLY A 172 0.59 -10.28 -5.25
N ARG A 173 0.70 -9.21 -6.04
CA ARG A 173 0.11 -7.89 -5.76
C ARG A 173 -0.71 -7.31 -6.89
N VAL A 174 -0.72 -7.94 -8.07
CA VAL A 174 -1.55 -7.55 -9.21
C VAL A 174 -2.54 -8.67 -9.46
N PHE A 175 -3.82 -8.36 -9.39
CA PHE A 175 -4.92 -9.30 -9.47
C PHE A 175 -5.84 -8.93 -10.63
N GLN A 176 -6.28 -9.94 -11.39
CA GLN A 176 -7.35 -9.75 -12.35
C GLN A 176 -8.67 -10.00 -11.64
N ILE A 177 -9.34 -8.92 -11.24
CA ILE A 177 -10.62 -9.00 -10.55
C ILE A 177 -11.69 -9.44 -11.55
N GLN A 178 -12.54 -10.39 -11.15
CA GLN A 178 -13.68 -10.84 -11.92
C GLN A 178 -14.88 -11.12 -11.00
N LEU A 179 -15.66 -10.08 -10.70
CA LEU A 179 -16.79 -10.17 -9.78
C LEU A 179 -18.09 -10.45 -10.53
N ASP A 180 -18.82 -11.47 -10.08
CA ASP A 180 -20.22 -11.68 -10.47
C ASP A 180 -21.11 -10.68 -9.72
N LEU A 181 -21.41 -9.54 -10.35
CA LEU A 181 -22.26 -8.51 -9.78
C LEU A 181 -23.67 -9.02 -9.51
N LYS A 182 -24.18 -9.98 -10.31
CA LYS A 182 -25.51 -10.56 -10.06
C LYS A 182 -25.53 -11.28 -8.72
N ASN A 183 -24.50 -12.07 -8.42
CA ASN A 183 -24.33 -12.74 -7.13
C ASN A 183 -24.13 -11.73 -5.98
N GLU A 184 -23.30 -10.71 -6.17
CA GLU A 184 -23.08 -9.67 -5.15
C GLU A 184 -24.37 -8.89 -4.84
N PHE A 185 -25.16 -8.54 -5.86
CA PHE A 185 -26.46 -7.88 -5.66
C PHE A 185 -27.47 -8.80 -4.98
N ALA A 186 -27.44 -10.12 -5.24
CA ALA A 186 -28.29 -11.08 -4.54
C ALA A 186 -27.91 -11.17 -3.04
N LYS A 187 -26.61 -11.21 -2.71
CA LYS A 187 -26.13 -11.12 -1.32
C LYS A 187 -26.61 -9.83 -0.65
N TRP A 188 -26.50 -8.71 -1.35
CA TRP A 188 -26.98 -7.41 -0.86
C TRP A 188 -28.50 -7.37 -0.66
N LYS A 189 -29.28 -7.93 -1.61
CA LYS A 189 -30.75 -8.06 -1.50
C LYS A 189 -31.15 -8.76 -0.21
N ALA A 190 -30.51 -9.89 0.10
CA ALA A 190 -30.75 -10.65 1.32
C ALA A 190 -30.38 -9.85 2.59
N ASP A 191 -29.27 -9.10 2.58
CA ASP A 191 -28.89 -8.22 3.68
C ASP A 191 -29.94 -7.12 3.93
N ILE A 192 -30.41 -6.47 2.87
CA ILE A 192 -31.43 -5.42 2.93
C ILE A 192 -32.75 -5.97 3.47
N GLN A 193 -33.23 -7.11 2.98
CA GLN A 193 -34.45 -7.74 3.49
C GLN A 193 -34.36 -8.02 4.99
N ARG A 194 -33.23 -8.59 5.44
CA ARG A 194 -32.99 -8.87 6.86
C ARG A 194 -32.96 -7.60 7.72
N ARG A 195 -32.26 -6.56 7.28
CA ARG A 195 -32.07 -5.32 8.06
C ARG A 195 -33.30 -4.41 8.05
N SER A 196 -34.05 -4.39 6.95
CA SER A 196 -35.30 -3.63 6.84
C SER A 196 -36.46 -4.30 7.60
N GLY A 197 -36.47 -5.64 7.68
CA GLY A 197 -37.61 -6.37 8.22
C GLY A 197 -38.92 -6.02 7.50
N GLY A 198 -38.85 -5.76 6.19
CA GLY A 198 -39.99 -5.36 5.36
C GLY A 198 -40.28 -3.86 5.31
N ASP A 199 -39.60 -3.02 6.09
CA ASP A 199 -39.82 -1.57 6.11
C ASP A 199 -38.63 -0.80 5.52
N ALA A 200 -38.83 -0.22 4.33
CA ALA A 200 -37.81 0.55 3.63
C ALA A 200 -37.32 1.76 4.45
N ALA A 201 -38.19 2.36 5.26
CA ALA A 201 -37.86 3.55 6.05
C ALA A 201 -36.74 3.29 7.06
N LYS A 202 -36.60 2.05 7.57
CA LYS A 202 -35.50 1.65 8.46
C LYS A 202 -34.13 1.71 7.79
N ILE A 203 -34.09 1.64 6.46
CA ILE A 203 -32.86 1.83 5.69
C ILE A 203 -32.73 3.28 5.25
N THR A 204 -33.78 3.86 4.66
CA THR A 204 -33.67 5.11 3.90
C THR A 204 -33.72 6.37 4.76
N ASN A 205 -34.20 6.29 6.01
CA ASN A 205 -34.36 7.45 6.91
C ASN A 205 -33.28 7.53 7.99
N ASP A 206 -32.45 6.49 8.16
CA ASP A 206 -31.32 6.51 9.08
C ASP A 206 -30.00 6.65 8.32
N ALA A 207 -29.22 7.69 8.66
CA ALA A 207 -27.99 8.01 7.93
C ALA A 207 -26.95 6.88 7.98
N LYS A 208 -26.87 6.13 9.10
CA LYS A 208 -25.91 5.02 9.23
C LYS A 208 -26.38 3.80 8.44
N ALA A 209 -27.68 3.53 8.44
CA ALA A 209 -28.29 2.47 7.65
C ALA A 209 -28.13 2.71 6.15
N VAL A 210 -28.33 3.96 5.69
CA VAL A 210 -28.05 4.40 4.31
C VAL A 210 -26.59 4.16 3.95
N VAL A 211 -25.64 4.64 4.76
CA VAL A 211 -24.20 4.46 4.52
C VAL A 211 -23.85 2.98 4.41
N THR A 212 -24.35 2.18 5.34
CA THR A 212 -24.10 0.73 5.35
C THR A 212 -24.70 0.09 4.10
N ALA A 213 -25.95 0.40 3.74
CA ALA A 213 -26.60 -0.14 2.54
C ALA A 213 -25.84 0.19 1.26
N ILE A 214 -25.35 1.42 1.09
CA ILE A 214 -24.54 1.79 -0.08
C ILE A 214 -23.21 1.03 -0.10
N ASN A 215 -22.48 1.03 1.01
CA ASN A 215 -21.13 0.46 1.05
C ASN A 215 -21.08 -1.07 1.09
N THR A 216 -22.20 -1.75 1.37
CA THR A 216 -22.32 -3.21 1.27
C THR A 216 -22.91 -3.68 -0.06
N LEU A 217 -23.26 -2.77 -0.99
CA LEU A 217 -23.81 -3.15 -2.30
C LEU A 217 -22.87 -4.07 -3.09
N VAL A 218 -21.58 -3.73 -3.09
CA VAL A 218 -20.48 -4.61 -3.48
C VAL A 218 -19.36 -4.37 -2.46
N TRP A 219 -19.22 -5.29 -1.51
CA TRP A 219 -18.39 -5.09 -0.33
C TRP A 219 -16.94 -4.74 -0.71
N GLY A 220 -16.39 -3.69 -0.10
CA GLY A 220 -15.03 -3.21 -0.37
C GLY A 220 -14.80 -2.51 -1.71
N ARG A 221 -15.76 -2.54 -2.64
CA ARG A 221 -15.63 -1.99 -4.00
C ARG A 221 -16.34 -0.65 -4.21
N VAL A 222 -17.35 -0.32 -3.41
CA VAL A 222 -18.06 0.97 -3.50
C VAL A 222 -17.30 2.08 -2.77
N ASN A 223 -17.06 1.93 -1.46
CA ASN A 223 -16.36 2.91 -0.60
C ASN A 223 -16.87 4.36 -0.73
N TYR A 224 -18.18 4.55 -0.82
CA TYR A 224 -18.85 5.84 -0.90
C TYR A 224 -18.61 6.67 0.36
N ASN A 225 -17.93 7.79 0.18
CA ASN A 225 -17.44 8.65 1.27
C ASN A 225 -18.13 10.02 1.33
N ALA A 226 -18.95 10.37 0.34
CA ALA A 226 -19.71 11.62 0.29
C ALA A 226 -21.06 11.48 1.00
N LYS A 227 -21.72 12.62 1.25
CA LYS A 227 -23.14 12.61 1.62
C LYS A 227 -23.95 12.24 0.38
N PRO A 228 -24.84 11.23 0.43
CA PRO A 228 -25.67 10.84 -0.70
C PRO A 228 -26.43 12.03 -1.29
N SER A 229 -26.31 12.23 -2.60
CA SER A 229 -27.11 13.20 -3.35
C SER A 229 -28.56 12.72 -3.51
N ASP A 230 -29.45 13.61 -3.95
CA ASP A 230 -30.85 13.24 -4.21
C ASP A 230 -30.98 12.13 -5.26
N ASP A 231 -30.15 12.14 -6.30
CA ASP A 231 -30.11 11.06 -7.31
C ASP A 231 -29.66 9.73 -6.69
N VAL A 232 -28.57 9.72 -5.91
CA VAL A 232 -28.11 8.49 -5.21
C VAL A 232 -29.20 7.98 -4.27
N MET A 233 -29.86 8.87 -3.52
CA MET A 233 -30.95 8.50 -2.62
C MET A 233 -32.17 7.97 -3.37
N ALA A 234 -32.53 8.54 -4.53
CA ALA A 234 -33.62 8.05 -5.37
C ALA A 234 -33.32 6.63 -5.89
N LYS A 235 -32.11 6.39 -6.42
CA LYS A 235 -31.68 5.06 -6.88
C LYS A 235 -31.64 4.05 -5.74
N LEU A 236 -31.16 4.46 -4.56
CA LEU A 236 -31.17 3.62 -3.36
C LEU A 236 -32.59 3.22 -2.96
N LYS A 237 -33.53 4.18 -2.89
CA LYS A 237 -34.93 3.92 -2.56
C LYS A 237 -35.58 2.94 -3.52
N THR A 238 -35.32 3.07 -4.82
CA THR A 238 -35.82 2.14 -5.84
C THR A 238 -35.25 0.74 -5.62
N ALA A 239 -33.92 0.60 -5.51
CA ALA A 239 -33.28 -0.69 -5.31
C ALA A 239 -33.71 -1.37 -4.00
N VAL A 240 -33.82 -0.62 -2.90
CA VAL A 240 -34.30 -1.13 -1.60
C VAL A 240 -35.76 -1.58 -1.68
N SER A 241 -36.64 -0.81 -2.33
CA SER A 241 -38.05 -1.19 -2.51
C SER A 241 -38.19 -2.50 -3.28
N LEU A 242 -37.43 -2.65 -4.37
CA LEU A 242 -37.39 -3.88 -5.17
C LEU A 242 -36.80 -5.07 -4.39
N ALA A 243 -35.76 -4.83 -3.59
CA ALA A 243 -35.22 -5.85 -2.71
C ALA A 243 -36.25 -6.36 -1.70
N ILE A 244 -36.96 -5.45 -1.02
CA ILE A 244 -38.00 -5.78 -0.03
C ILE A 244 -39.18 -6.52 -0.67
N ALA A 245 -39.63 -6.06 -1.83
CA ALA A 245 -40.69 -6.72 -2.61
C ALA A 245 -40.24 -8.08 -3.19
N ASN A 246 -38.99 -8.47 -2.99
CA ASN A 246 -38.37 -9.66 -3.57
C ASN A 246 -38.53 -9.74 -5.09
N ALA A 247 -38.43 -8.60 -5.78
CA ALA A 247 -38.57 -8.50 -7.23
C ALA A 247 -37.63 -9.45 -7.97
N ALA A 248 -38.03 -9.89 -9.16
CA ALA A 248 -37.24 -10.76 -10.02
C ALA A 248 -35.97 -10.05 -10.54
N ASP A 249 -34.99 -10.84 -10.97
CA ASP A 249 -33.66 -10.34 -11.35
C ASP A 249 -33.70 -9.34 -12.51
N ASP A 250 -34.63 -9.51 -13.45
CA ASP A 250 -34.83 -8.63 -14.62
C ASP A 250 -35.22 -7.20 -14.23
N GLN A 251 -35.82 -7.01 -13.05
CA GLN A 251 -36.14 -5.70 -12.49
C GLN A 251 -35.08 -5.25 -11.48
N PHE A 252 -34.64 -6.16 -10.61
CA PHE A 252 -33.78 -5.82 -9.48
C PHE A 252 -32.33 -5.55 -9.89
N VAL A 253 -31.73 -6.38 -10.75
CA VAL A 253 -30.32 -6.25 -11.14
C VAL A 253 -30.06 -4.92 -11.86
N PRO A 254 -30.90 -4.45 -12.81
CA PRO A 254 -30.71 -3.13 -13.40
C PRO A 254 -30.77 -1.99 -12.38
N ALA A 255 -31.71 -2.04 -11.41
CA ALA A 255 -31.82 -1.01 -10.38
C ALA A 255 -30.60 -0.98 -9.44
N ALA A 256 -30.09 -2.16 -9.03
CA ALA A 256 -28.88 -2.29 -8.24
C ALA A 256 -27.64 -1.80 -9.02
N LEU A 257 -27.57 -2.11 -10.32
CA LEU A 257 -26.49 -1.66 -11.19
C LEU A 257 -26.47 -0.13 -11.35
N GLU A 258 -27.63 0.51 -11.48
CA GLU A 258 -27.73 1.97 -11.56
C GLU A 258 -27.32 2.64 -10.25
N LEU A 259 -27.68 2.06 -9.09
CA LEU A 259 -27.16 2.51 -7.79
C LEU A 259 -25.64 2.31 -7.70
N PHE A 260 -25.11 1.18 -8.16
CA PHE A 260 -23.68 0.89 -8.17
C PHE A 260 -22.91 1.92 -9.00
N LYS A 261 -23.35 2.20 -10.23
CA LYS A 261 -22.74 3.24 -11.07
C LYS A 261 -22.79 4.61 -10.40
N ALA A 262 -23.93 5.01 -9.85
CA ALA A 262 -24.07 6.31 -9.19
C ALA A 262 -23.19 6.47 -7.94
N THR A 263 -22.99 5.39 -7.19
CA THR A 263 -22.17 5.41 -5.96
C THR A 263 -20.68 5.19 -6.22
N THR A 264 -20.30 4.65 -7.36
CA THR A 264 -18.90 4.49 -7.77
C THR A 264 -18.41 5.62 -8.68
N GLY A 265 -19.32 6.42 -9.26
CA GLY A 265 -18.99 7.56 -10.11
C GLY A 265 -18.12 7.15 -11.29
N THR A 266 -16.94 7.77 -11.41
CA THR A 266 -15.96 7.52 -12.47
C THR A 266 -15.00 6.36 -12.18
N LYS A 267 -15.08 5.75 -10.99
CA LYS A 267 -14.13 4.73 -10.52
C LYS A 267 -13.98 3.54 -11.48
N TYR A 268 -15.09 3.08 -12.05
CA TYR A 268 -15.13 1.99 -13.05
C TYR A 268 -15.45 2.48 -14.47
N GLN A 269 -15.37 3.79 -14.73
CA GLN A 269 -15.42 4.35 -16.09
C GLN A 269 -14.02 4.29 -16.71
N ILE A 270 -13.57 3.06 -16.94
CA ILE A 270 -12.23 2.74 -17.45
C ILE A 270 -12.39 1.84 -18.68
N LYS A 271 -11.27 1.56 -19.36
CA LYS A 271 -11.19 0.54 -20.39
C LYS A 271 -10.33 -0.61 -19.92
N VAL A 272 -10.75 -1.82 -20.25
CA VAL A 272 -9.99 -3.06 -19.96
C VAL A 272 -9.84 -3.88 -21.22
N MET A 273 -8.87 -4.79 -21.22
CA MET A 273 -8.63 -5.67 -22.37
C MET A 273 -9.66 -6.80 -22.41
N GLY A 274 -10.42 -6.87 -23.50
CA GLY A 274 -11.32 -7.99 -23.80
C GLY A 274 -10.57 -9.22 -24.30
N ALA A 275 -11.27 -10.36 -24.35
CA ALA A 275 -10.71 -11.61 -24.85
C ALA A 275 -10.32 -11.57 -26.35
N ASP A 276 -10.90 -10.63 -27.12
CA ASP A 276 -10.58 -10.37 -28.52
C ASP A 276 -9.36 -9.44 -28.70
N GLY A 277 -8.70 -9.06 -27.60
CA GLY A 277 -7.55 -8.16 -27.62
C GLY A 277 -7.90 -6.70 -27.89
N LYS A 278 -9.17 -6.31 -27.72
CA LYS A 278 -9.64 -4.92 -27.86
C LYS A 278 -10.10 -4.34 -26.53
N PHE A 279 -10.08 -3.01 -26.44
CA PHE A 279 -10.66 -2.34 -25.29
C PHE A 279 -12.17 -2.54 -25.20
N THR A 280 -12.64 -2.86 -23.99
CA THR A 280 -14.06 -3.01 -23.66
C THR A 280 -14.36 -2.33 -22.31
N SER A 281 -15.65 -2.21 -22.00
CA SER A 281 -16.12 -1.77 -20.68
C SER A 281 -15.79 -2.83 -19.62
N PRO A 282 -15.33 -2.45 -18.41
CA PRO A 282 -15.10 -3.37 -17.31
C PRO A 282 -16.41 -3.98 -16.78
N ILE A 283 -17.54 -3.29 -16.98
CA ILE A 283 -18.86 -3.78 -16.62
C ILE A 283 -19.52 -4.33 -17.87
N GLN A 284 -19.84 -5.62 -17.85
CA GLN A 284 -20.52 -6.34 -18.92
C GLN A 284 -21.75 -7.03 -18.37
N CYS A 285 -22.93 -6.54 -18.75
CA CYS A 285 -24.20 -7.07 -18.27
C CYS A 285 -25.13 -7.42 -19.43
N SER A 286 -25.80 -8.56 -19.28
CA SER A 286 -26.80 -9.14 -20.17
C SER A 286 -27.97 -9.66 -19.31
N ALA A 287 -29.00 -10.23 -19.94
CA ALA A 287 -30.07 -10.89 -19.20
C ALA A 287 -29.57 -12.10 -18.38
N ALA A 288 -28.48 -12.74 -18.81
CA ALA A 288 -27.96 -13.98 -18.21
C ALA A 288 -26.83 -13.75 -17.20
N SER A 289 -26.02 -12.70 -17.38
CA SER A 289 -24.80 -12.44 -16.58
C SER A 289 -24.57 -10.95 -16.37
N CYS A 290 -23.93 -10.57 -15.26
CA CYS A 290 -23.48 -9.20 -15.02
C CYS A 290 -22.17 -9.25 -14.25
N VAL A 291 -21.08 -8.87 -14.91
CA VAL A 291 -19.71 -9.05 -14.40
C VAL A 291 -18.99 -7.70 -14.38
N LEU A 292 -18.19 -7.48 -13.33
CA LEU A 292 -17.21 -6.42 -13.24
C LEU A 292 -15.81 -7.05 -13.33
N SER A 293 -15.03 -6.68 -14.36
CA SER A 293 -13.68 -7.18 -14.58
C SER A 293 -12.68 -6.04 -14.77
N TYR A 294 -11.60 -6.06 -14.00
CA TYR A 294 -10.52 -5.06 -14.09
C TYR A 294 -9.25 -5.54 -13.37
N PRO A 295 -8.06 -5.06 -13.76
CA PRO A 295 -6.86 -5.31 -12.99
C PRO A 295 -6.77 -4.39 -11.76
N GLU A 296 -6.40 -4.95 -10.61
CA GLU A 296 -6.20 -4.24 -9.34
C GLU A 296 -4.78 -4.48 -8.84
N PHE A 297 -4.11 -3.43 -8.34
CA PHE A 297 -2.93 -3.60 -7.50
C PHE A 297 -3.31 -3.48 -6.03
N SER A 298 -2.93 -4.46 -5.23
CA SER A 298 -3.18 -4.47 -3.79
C SER A 298 -1.92 -4.82 -3.01
N ALA A 299 -1.63 -4.05 -1.96
CA ALA A 299 -0.50 -4.26 -1.05
C ALA A 299 -0.91 -4.04 0.41
N VAL A 300 -0.38 -4.87 1.31
CA VAL A 300 -0.60 -4.78 2.76
C VAL A 300 0.73 -4.54 3.47
N TYR A 301 0.91 -3.35 4.03
CA TYR A 301 2.14 -2.94 4.71
C TYR A 301 2.05 -3.16 6.22
N PRO A 302 3.14 -3.62 6.88
CA PRO A 302 3.21 -3.61 8.33
C PRO A 302 3.27 -2.17 8.83
N THR A 303 2.50 -1.89 9.88
CA THR A 303 2.32 -0.52 10.37
C THR A 303 2.64 -0.42 11.85
N GLY A 304 3.56 0.46 12.20
CA GLY A 304 3.75 0.90 13.57
C GLY A 304 2.68 1.91 13.96
N SER A 305 1.98 1.66 15.06
CA SER A 305 0.91 2.54 15.57
C SER A 305 1.32 3.19 16.89
N MET A 306 0.35 3.75 17.60
CA MET A 306 0.59 4.50 18.83
C MET A 306 1.21 3.59 19.90
N GLU A 307 2.15 4.13 20.67
CA GLU A 307 2.65 3.55 21.92
C GLU A 307 1.60 3.66 23.03
N ALA A 308 0.43 3.10 22.76
CA ALA A 308 -0.72 3.06 23.65
C ALA A 308 -1.55 1.82 23.33
N LYS A 309 -2.23 1.29 24.35
CA LYS A 309 -3.10 0.12 24.22
C LYS A 309 -4.53 0.51 24.58
N THR A 310 -5.49 -0.05 23.86
CA THR A 310 -6.92 0.00 24.17
C THR A 310 -7.44 -1.40 24.47
N SER A 311 -8.70 -1.52 24.88
CA SER A 311 -9.36 -2.80 25.08
C SER A 311 -10.35 -3.08 23.95
N ASP A 312 -10.37 -4.31 23.44
CA ASP A 312 -11.45 -4.76 22.58
C ASP A 312 -12.68 -5.19 23.40
N GLU A 313 -13.73 -5.65 22.71
CA GLU A 313 -14.97 -6.10 23.35
C GLU A 313 -14.85 -7.39 24.17
N PHE A 314 -13.79 -8.17 23.95
CA PHE A 314 -13.46 -9.38 24.71
C PHE A 314 -12.47 -9.09 25.85
N GLY A 315 -12.15 -7.81 26.08
CA GLY A 315 -11.21 -7.31 27.08
C GLY A 315 -9.73 -7.48 26.72
N ASN A 316 -9.39 -7.95 25.52
CA ASN A 316 -7.99 -8.05 25.07
C ASN A 316 -7.34 -6.67 24.98
N ARG A 317 -6.07 -6.57 25.38
CA ARG A 317 -5.27 -5.34 25.27
C ARG A 317 -4.62 -5.29 23.88
N ILE A 318 -5.12 -4.41 23.02
CA ILE A 318 -4.66 -4.28 21.63
C ILE A 318 -4.06 -2.89 21.37
N ASN A 319 -3.29 -2.73 20.29
CA ASN A 319 -2.68 -1.45 19.94
C ASN A 319 -3.72 -0.38 19.56
N LEU A 320 -3.50 0.84 20.02
CA LEU A 320 -4.37 1.99 19.75
C LEU A 320 -3.97 2.69 18.44
N PHE A 321 -4.98 3.10 17.67
CA PHE A 321 -4.84 4.02 16.55
C PHE A 321 -5.21 5.42 17.04
N ALA A 322 -4.29 6.38 16.85
CA ALA A 322 -4.52 7.76 17.28
C ALA A 322 -5.56 8.50 16.42
N THR A 323 -5.79 8.01 15.19
CA THR A 323 -6.55 8.71 14.16
C THR A 323 -7.53 7.79 13.42
N PRO A 324 -8.51 7.18 14.11
CA PRO A 324 -9.64 6.54 13.45
C PRO A 324 -10.47 7.59 12.69
N GLY A 325 -11.36 7.16 11.80
CA GLY A 325 -12.24 8.00 10.98
C GLY A 325 -11.82 8.11 9.52
N LEU A 326 -12.44 9.04 8.79
CA LEU A 326 -12.15 9.31 7.39
C LEU A 326 -11.34 10.61 7.25
N TRP A 327 -10.22 10.54 6.56
CA TRP A 327 -9.32 11.69 6.39
C TRP A 327 -8.84 11.83 4.95
N GLN A 328 -8.20 12.96 4.69
CA GLN A 328 -7.53 13.29 3.43
C GLN A 328 -6.13 13.81 3.75
N PHE A 329 -5.19 13.62 2.83
CA PHE A 329 -3.85 14.19 2.97
C PHE A 329 -3.88 15.72 2.92
N LEU A 330 -2.98 16.34 3.66
CA LEU A 330 -2.99 17.77 3.93
C LEU A 330 -1.82 18.46 3.25
N ASN A 331 -2.12 19.63 2.72
CA ASN A 331 -1.18 20.62 2.22
C ASN A 331 -1.36 21.89 3.06
N TYR A 332 -0.28 22.46 3.57
CA TYR A 332 -0.29 23.69 4.38
C TYR A 332 0.66 24.72 3.78
N ALA A 333 0.50 25.99 4.18
CA ALA A 333 1.47 27.04 3.86
C ALA A 333 2.88 26.59 4.28
N GLY A 334 3.80 26.48 3.30
CA GLY A 334 5.17 26.06 3.50
C GLY A 334 5.41 24.55 3.65
N LYS A 335 4.37 23.69 3.55
CA LYS A 335 4.48 22.22 3.62
C LYS A 335 3.51 21.55 2.65
N GLU A 336 4.06 20.97 1.59
CA GLU A 336 3.30 20.13 0.65
C GLU A 336 2.99 18.74 1.25
N VAL A 337 2.19 17.96 0.54
CA VAL A 337 1.68 16.65 1.00
C VAL A 337 2.78 15.62 1.30
N ASP A 338 3.96 15.77 0.69
CA ASP A 338 5.15 14.92 0.88
C ASP A 338 6.26 15.70 1.60
N ASN A 339 5.89 16.38 2.69
CA ASN A 339 6.78 17.22 3.48
C ASN A 339 8.03 16.46 3.99
N ILE A 340 9.20 17.08 3.83
CA ILE A 340 10.47 16.59 4.36
C ILE A 340 10.78 17.30 5.68
N ARG A 341 10.82 16.51 6.75
CA ARG A 341 11.16 16.96 8.11
C ARG A 341 12.62 17.41 8.20
N ASN A 342 12.90 18.40 9.05
CA ASN A 342 14.26 18.90 9.28
C ASN A 342 15.06 18.00 10.20
N GLU A 343 14.38 17.22 11.06
CA GLU A 343 15.07 16.43 12.06
C GLU A 343 15.76 15.24 11.39
N PRO A 344 17.10 15.10 11.55
CA PRO A 344 17.85 14.06 10.86
C PRO A 344 17.31 12.65 11.13
N HIS A 345 16.77 12.40 12.33
CA HIS A 345 16.16 11.13 12.72
C HIS A 345 14.93 10.68 11.91
N TYR A 346 14.48 11.49 10.96
CA TYR A 346 13.46 11.09 9.99
C TYR A 346 14.04 10.63 8.65
N GLY A 347 15.37 10.55 8.52
CA GLY A 347 16.04 10.07 7.30
C GLY A 347 15.70 10.88 6.06
N PHE A 348 15.14 12.09 6.24
CA PHE A 348 14.63 12.95 5.19
C PHE A 348 13.69 12.22 4.21
N ILE A 349 12.86 11.31 4.73
CA ILE A 349 11.84 10.59 3.95
C ILE A 349 10.53 11.41 3.96
N PRO A 350 9.71 11.37 2.88
CA PRO A 350 8.39 11.97 2.86
C PRO A 350 7.56 11.64 4.10
N LYS A 351 6.91 12.67 4.63
CA LYS A 351 5.87 12.53 5.65
C LYS A 351 4.56 13.02 5.06
N MET A 352 3.57 12.13 5.00
CA MET A 352 2.27 12.41 4.41
C MET A 352 1.23 12.59 5.50
N ASP A 353 1.02 13.85 5.88
CA ASP A 353 0.12 14.23 6.98
C ASP A 353 -1.34 14.17 6.52
N TYR A 354 -2.21 13.66 7.38
CA TYR A 354 -3.67 13.66 7.20
C TYR A 354 -4.39 14.35 8.37
N GLU A 355 -3.65 14.83 9.39
CA GLU A 355 -4.18 15.60 10.52
C GLU A 355 -3.37 16.88 10.82
N GLY A 356 -4.07 17.97 11.21
CA GLY A 356 -3.53 19.29 11.57
C GLY A 356 -2.32 19.28 12.50
N ILE A 357 -2.34 18.40 13.50
CA ILE A 357 -1.29 18.27 14.51
C ILE A 357 -0.05 17.51 14.00
N GLY A 358 -0.07 17.06 12.75
CA GLY A 358 1.02 16.33 12.11
C GLY A 358 0.94 14.81 12.28
N ASN A 359 -0.24 14.23 12.45
CA ASN A 359 -0.39 12.77 12.27
C ASN A 359 -0.48 12.45 10.77
N GLY A 360 0.21 11.38 10.38
CA GLY A 360 0.45 11.04 8.98
C GLY A 360 1.11 9.67 8.82
N PHE A 361 1.32 9.26 7.57
CA PHE A 361 2.28 8.19 7.26
C PHE A 361 3.70 8.73 7.34
N HIS A 362 4.56 7.97 7.99
CA HIS A 362 5.90 8.41 8.30
C HIS A 362 6.89 7.24 8.35
N ASN A 363 8.18 7.55 8.25
CA ASN A 363 9.27 6.59 8.24
C ASN A 363 9.36 5.80 9.56
N PRO A 364 10.16 4.71 9.63
CA PRO A 364 10.21 3.79 10.76
C PRO A 364 10.49 4.40 12.13
N ALA A 365 11.12 5.59 12.18
CA ALA A 365 11.56 6.31 13.38
C ALA A 365 12.55 5.57 14.31
N VAL A 366 12.64 4.23 14.28
CA VAL A 366 13.43 3.45 15.25
C VAL A 366 14.71 2.94 14.60
N ARG A 367 15.83 3.21 15.27
CA ARG A 367 17.19 2.85 14.89
C ARG A 367 17.77 1.76 15.79
N PHE A 368 18.61 0.92 15.22
CA PHE A 368 19.49 -0.01 15.92
C PHE A 368 20.94 0.23 15.49
N TRP A 369 21.81 0.47 16.47
CA TRP A 369 23.24 0.59 16.25
C TRP A 369 23.92 -0.77 16.42
N ASN A 370 24.90 -1.04 15.54
CA ASN A 370 25.70 -2.27 15.54
C ASN A 370 24.84 -3.53 15.72
N PRO A 371 23.85 -3.78 14.85
CA PRO A 371 23.01 -4.97 14.98
C PRO A 371 23.89 -6.23 15.03
N ALA A 372 23.53 -7.16 15.92
CA ALA A 372 24.28 -8.40 16.11
C ALA A 372 24.42 -9.21 14.81
N SER A 373 25.50 -9.98 14.67
CA SER A 373 25.77 -10.78 13.46
C SER A 373 24.64 -11.74 13.10
N GLY A 374 24.06 -12.43 14.09
CA GLY A 374 22.90 -13.32 13.87
C GLY A 374 21.67 -12.58 13.35
N LEU A 375 21.40 -11.37 13.86
CA LEU A 375 20.32 -10.51 13.35
C LEU A 375 20.60 -10.07 11.90
N LYS A 376 21.85 -9.70 11.61
CA LYS A 376 22.23 -9.34 10.24
C LYS A 376 22.02 -10.49 9.27
N GLN A 377 22.40 -11.72 9.66
CA GLN A 377 22.19 -12.92 8.86
C GLN A 377 20.70 -13.19 8.64
N ALA A 378 19.88 -13.14 9.71
CA ALA A 378 18.45 -13.42 9.64
C ALA A 378 17.69 -12.45 8.72
N LEU A 379 18.09 -11.18 8.68
CA LEU A 379 17.45 -10.16 7.85
C LEU A 379 18.15 -9.92 6.51
N GLY A 380 19.23 -10.64 6.18
CA GLY A 380 20.02 -10.39 4.97
C GLY A 380 20.67 -9.00 4.94
N ILE A 381 21.04 -8.47 6.10
CA ILE A 381 21.75 -7.18 6.21
C ILE A 381 23.22 -7.40 5.88
N ASN A 382 23.79 -6.52 5.06
CA ASN A 382 25.22 -6.55 4.74
C ASN A 382 26.06 -6.49 6.02
N SER A 383 27.03 -7.40 6.17
CA SER A 383 27.86 -7.52 7.39
C SER A 383 28.60 -6.22 7.74
N ALA A 384 28.93 -5.42 6.72
CA ALA A 384 29.62 -4.15 6.86
C ALA A 384 28.71 -2.98 7.28
N HIS A 385 27.38 -3.16 7.31
CA HIS A 385 26.43 -2.16 7.79
C HIS A 385 26.38 -2.13 9.32
N ASN A 386 26.34 -0.95 9.91
CA ASN A 386 26.33 -0.76 11.36
C ASN A 386 25.07 -0.05 11.88
N THR A 387 24.16 0.32 10.97
CA THR A 387 22.91 0.99 11.29
C THR A 387 21.76 0.24 10.63
N LEU A 388 20.69 -0.02 11.38
CA LEU A 388 19.42 -0.58 10.88
C LEU A 388 18.26 0.31 11.31
N TRP A 389 17.33 0.54 10.40
CA TRP A 389 16.07 1.22 10.64
C TRP A 389 14.92 0.29 10.31
N ALA A 390 14.11 -0.01 11.31
CA ALA A 390 13.06 -1.00 11.20
C ALA A 390 11.81 -0.53 11.94
N VAL A 391 10.64 -0.83 11.39
CA VAL A 391 9.36 -0.62 12.07
C VAL A 391 8.84 -1.97 12.54
N LYS A 392 8.33 -2.08 13.76
CA LYS A 392 7.50 -3.23 14.17
C LYS A 392 6.03 -2.89 14.03
N ARG A 393 5.17 -3.91 13.98
CA ARG A 393 3.71 -3.70 13.99
C ARG A 393 3.27 -3.26 15.39
N GLY A 394 2.65 -2.10 15.47
CA GLY A 394 2.17 -1.51 16.72
C GLY A 394 3.22 -0.87 17.63
N GLY A 395 2.79 0.06 18.48
CA GLY A 395 3.56 0.48 19.67
C GLY A 395 4.92 1.15 19.43
N VAL A 396 5.04 2.04 18.44
CA VAL A 396 6.31 2.73 18.09
C VAL A 396 6.18 4.22 17.78
N SER A 397 4.99 4.78 17.98
CA SER A 397 4.68 6.14 17.56
C SER A 397 3.94 6.93 18.63
N HIS A 398 4.09 8.26 18.61
CA HIS A 398 3.25 9.14 19.42
C HIS A 398 1.95 9.55 18.70
N GLY A 399 1.69 9.04 17.49
CA GLY A 399 0.44 9.31 16.78
C GLY A 399 0.45 9.01 15.28
N CYS A 400 1.60 9.17 14.62
CA CYS A 400 1.75 8.82 13.20
C CYS A 400 1.66 7.31 12.97
N LEU A 401 1.22 6.91 11.78
CA LEU A 401 1.42 5.55 11.29
C LEU A 401 2.83 5.43 10.71
N ARG A 402 3.61 4.52 11.27
CA ARG A 402 5.01 4.28 10.89
C ARG A 402 5.05 3.15 9.88
N LEU A 403 5.73 3.34 8.76
CA LEU A 403 5.96 2.33 7.74
C LEU A 403 7.46 2.16 7.49
N PRO A 404 7.91 1.02 6.94
CA PRO A 404 9.25 0.89 6.39
C PRO A 404 9.56 2.01 5.39
N ALA A 405 10.84 2.39 5.27
CA ALA A 405 11.22 3.54 4.44
C ALA A 405 10.85 3.34 2.97
N GLY A 406 11.11 2.14 2.44
CA GLY A 406 10.72 1.74 1.09
C GLY A 406 9.22 1.73 0.89
N HIS A 407 8.43 1.36 1.90
CA HIS A 407 6.96 1.38 1.80
C HIS A 407 6.38 2.79 1.85
N VAL A 408 7.00 3.73 2.57
CA VAL A 408 6.62 5.15 2.48
C VAL A 408 6.86 5.69 1.08
N TRP A 409 8.01 5.34 0.48
CA TRP A 409 8.36 5.71 -0.88
C TRP A 409 7.46 5.03 -1.93
N GLU A 410 7.14 3.75 -1.75
CA GLU A 410 6.19 3.01 -2.58
C GLU A 410 4.81 3.66 -2.53
N LEU A 411 4.32 3.97 -1.33
CA LEU A 411 3.05 4.68 -1.12
C LEU A 411 3.05 6.03 -1.84
N ARG A 412 4.14 6.80 -1.72
CA ARG A 412 4.28 8.08 -2.43
C ARG A 412 4.34 7.93 -3.95
N GLN A 413 4.96 6.85 -4.45
CA GLN A 413 5.02 6.54 -5.88
C GLN A 413 3.63 6.19 -6.43
N ILE A 414 2.81 5.44 -5.69
CA ILE A 414 1.44 5.10 -6.07
C ILE A 414 0.57 6.35 -6.22
N PHE A 415 0.72 7.32 -5.32
CA PHE A 415 -0.12 8.52 -5.28
C PHE A 415 0.14 9.51 -6.43
N PRO A 416 -0.81 10.42 -6.73
CA PRO A 416 -0.65 11.42 -7.79
C PRO A 416 0.64 12.24 -7.68
N VAL A 417 1.11 12.79 -8.81
CA VAL A 417 2.27 13.71 -8.80
C VAL A 417 1.88 15.01 -8.09
N GLU A 418 0.73 15.55 -8.49
CA GLU A 418 0.25 16.87 -8.08
C GLU A 418 -0.35 16.86 -6.67
N ASN A 419 0.02 17.85 -5.86
CA ASN A 419 -0.52 18.03 -4.51
C ASN A 419 -2.05 18.15 -4.50
N SER A 420 -2.62 18.89 -5.46
CA SER A 420 -4.07 19.12 -5.59
C SER A 420 -4.87 17.83 -5.73
N LYS A 421 -4.31 16.84 -6.44
CA LYS A 421 -4.88 15.50 -6.58
C LYS A 421 -4.59 14.65 -5.34
N MET A 422 -3.37 14.71 -4.80
CA MET A 422 -3.02 13.97 -3.59
C MET A 422 -3.91 14.31 -2.38
N THR A 423 -4.29 15.57 -2.20
CA THR A 423 -5.22 15.98 -1.12
C THR A 423 -6.63 15.39 -1.25
N GLN A 424 -6.96 14.75 -2.38
CA GLN A 424 -8.25 14.10 -2.61
C GLN A 424 -8.20 12.59 -2.31
N VAL A 425 -7.00 12.00 -2.18
CA VAL A 425 -6.85 10.59 -1.79
C VAL A 425 -7.33 10.43 -0.34
N SER A 426 -8.24 9.48 -0.15
CA SER A 426 -8.87 9.22 1.15
C SER A 426 -8.07 8.21 1.98
N PHE A 427 -7.90 8.52 3.26
CA PHE A 427 -7.35 7.63 4.28
C PHE A 427 -8.47 7.16 5.22
N TYR A 428 -8.60 5.83 5.36
CA TYR A 428 -9.61 5.15 6.16
C TYR A 428 -8.96 4.60 7.43
N GLY A 429 -9.09 5.34 8.53
CA GLY A 429 -8.69 4.91 9.86
C GLY A 429 -9.78 4.05 10.50
N ASN A 430 -9.58 2.74 10.62
CA ASN A 430 -10.53 1.92 11.39
C ASN A 430 -10.50 2.28 12.87
N ASN A 431 -11.59 1.94 13.57
CA ASN A 431 -11.50 1.74 15.01
C ASN A 431 -10.44 0.66 15.29
N SER A 432 -9.68 0.80 16.38
CA SER A 432 -8.60 -0.14 16.70
C SER A 432 -9.05 -1.59 16.85
N GLY A 433 -10.30 -1.82 17.29
CA GLY A 433 -10.88 -3.16 17.41
C GLY A 433 -11.37 -3.77 16.10
N ASP A 434 -11.44 -2.98 15.01
CA ASP A 434 -12.07 -3.39 13.76
C ASP A 434 -11.05 -3.91 12.73
N PHE A 435 -11.43 -4.99 12.08
CA PHE A 435 -10.65 -5.68 11.06
C PHE A 435 -10.83 -5.03 9.69
N ASP A 436 -9.90 -5.34 8.80
CA ASP A 436 -10.05 -5.15 7.37
C ASP A 436 -10.38 -6.51 6.77
N VAL A 437 -11.62 -6.68 6.33
CA VAL A 437 -12.09 -7.90 5.68
C VAL A 437 -12.34 -7.55 4.22
N TYR A 438 -11.66 -8.23 3.31
CA TYR A 438 -11.63 -7.85 1.90
C TYR A 438 -11.41 -9.08 1.04
N ASP A 439 -12.00 -9.08 -0.14
CA ASP A 439 -11.73 -10.07 -1.18
C ASP A 439 -10.56 -9.52 -2.01
N ILE A 440 -9.34 -10.01 -1.78
CA ILE A 440 -8.14 -9.36 -2.34
C ILE A 440 -7.97 -9.63 -3.84
N ASP A 441 -8.35 -10.82 -4.31
CA ASP A 441 -8.14 -11.28 -5.69
C ASP A 441 -9.41 -11.31 -6.55
N GLY A 442 -10.57 -11.05 -5.96
CA GLY A 442 -11.84 -10.94 -6.67
C GLY A 442 -12.55 -12.27 -6.89
N ASP A 443 -12.20 -13.32 -6.14
CA ASP A 443 -12.80 -14.66 -6.28
C ASP A 443 -14.16 -14.80 -5.56
N GLY A 444 -14.60 -13.76 -4.84
CA GLY A 444 -15.85 -13.73 -4.08
C GLY A 444 -15.73 -14.23 -2.64
N THR A 445 -14.53 -14.61 -2.19
CA THR A 445 -14.20 -15.08 -0.84
C THR A 445 -13.40 -14.01 -0.10
N ALA A 446 -14.03 -13.30 0.84
CA ALA A 446 -13.31 -12.32 1.62
C ALA A 446 -12.44 -12.97 2.72
N GLU A 447 -11.32 -12.34 3.05
CA GLU A 447 -10.42 -12.74 4.13
C GLU A 447 -10.13 -11.58 5.10
N VAL A 448 -9.68 -11.89 6.30
CA VAL A 448 -9.08 -10.87 7.19
C VAL A 448 -7.70 -10.54 6.65
N MET A 449 -7.47 -9.26 6.33
CA MET A 449 -6.19 -8.80 5.79
C MET A 449 -5.11 -8.78 6.86
N GLY A 450 -3.92 -9.24 6.48
CA GLY A 450 -2.73 -9.25 7.30
C GLY A 450 -1.45 -9.24 6.46
N VAL A 451 -0.33 -9.11 7.15
CA VAL A 451 1.02 -9.20 6.58
C VAL A 451 1.83 -10.13 7.47
N GLN A 452 2.71 -10.93 6.87
CA GLN A 452 3.51 -11.91 7.60
C GLN A 452 4.31 -11.24 8.73
N TYR A 453 4.42 -11.94 9.85
CA TYR A 453 5.29 -11.57 10.96
C TYR A 453 6.76 -11.78 10.62
N LEU A 454 7.62 -10.87 11.08
CA LEU A 454 9.06 -11.09 11.03
C LEU A 454 9.80 -10.59 12.27
N ILE A 455 9.44 -9.43 12.82
CA ILE A 455 10.25 -8.76 13.86
C ILE A 455 9.46 -8.22 15.05
N SER A 456 10.10 -8.18 16.22
CA SER A 456 9.65 -7.47 17.43
C SER A 456 10.83 -6.81 18.14
N TYR A 457 10.56 -5.75 18.91
CA TYR A 457 11.56 -5.05 19.73
C TYR A 457 10.91 -4.13 20.77
N GLY A 458 11.68 -3.71 21.78
CA GLY A 458 11.36 -2.62 22.70
C GLY A 458 11.96 -1.27 22.27
N LEU A 459 11.51 -0.17 22.89
CA LEU A 459 12.13 1.16 22.75
C LEU A 459 13.02 1.45 23.97
N GLN A 460 14.08 2.22 23.79
CA GLN A 460 14.98 2.64 24.87
C GLN A 460 14.65 4.06 25.37
N GLY A 461 14.84 4.29 26.68
CA GLY A 461 14.88 5.63 27.28
C GLY A 461 13.54 6.35 27.44
N SER A 462 13.51 7.34 28.35
CA SER A 462 12.33 8.13 28.67
C SER A 462 12.24 9.47 27.93
N ASN A 463 13.34 10.01 27.35
CA ASN A 463 13.40 11.36 26.76
C ASN A 463 14.24 11.42 25.47
N GLY A 464 13.90 12.32 24.53
CA GLY A 464 14.76 12.70 23.39
C GLY A 464 14.97 11.63 22.31
N LEU A 465 16.15 11.65 21.66
CA LEU A 465 16.57 10.68 20.62
C LEU A 465 16.61 9.22 21.15
N ALA A 466 16.73 9.02 22.46
CA ALA A 466 16.73 7.68 23.05
C ALA A 466 15.43 6.92 22.75
N ARG A 467 14.26 7.58 22.75
CA ARG A 467 12.96 6.98 22.37
C ARG A 467 12.91 6.49 20.90
N ARG A 468 13.93 6.82 20.11
CA ARG A 468 14.09 6.44 18.70
C ARG A 468 15.19 5.39 18.54
N GLU A 469 15.71 4.84 19.63
CA GLU A 469 16.61 3.69 19.64
C GLU A 469 15.83 2.47 20.13
N GLY A 470 15.96 1.37 19.39
CA GLY A 470 15.33 0.12 19.75
C GLY A 470 16.28 -0.77 20.56
N GLN A 471 15.70 -1.60 21.42
CA GLN A 471 16.41 -2.57 22.24
C GLN A 471 15.71 -3.93 22.18
N GLY A 472 16.46 -5.01 22.42
CA GLY A 472 15.91 -6.37 22.43
C GLY A 472 15.27 -6.76 21.09
N PHE A 473 15.98 -6.52 19.98
CA PHE A 473 15.48 -6.90 18.66
C PHE A 473 15.40 -8.43 18.57
N GLU A 474 14.19 -8.93 18.31
CA GLU A 474 13.92 -10.35 18.10
C GLU A 474 13.42 -10.57 16.67
N VAL A 475 14.03 -11.56 16.00
CA VAL A 475 13.49 -12.21 14.80
C VAL A 475 13.05 -13.58 15.26
N ASN A 476 11.76 -13.89 15.25
CA ASN A 476 11.31 -15.13 15.88
C ASN A 476 10.03 -15.72 15.27
N ALA A 477 10.14 -16.36 14.11
CA ALA A 477 9.01 -17.03 13.47
C ALA A 477 8.29 -18.04 14.40
N ASP A 478 9.00 -18.65 15.36
CA ASP A 478 8.44 -19.63 16.31
C ASP A 478 7.50 -19.00 17.35
N LYS A 479 7.54 -17.67 17.52
CA LYS A 479 6.61 -16.90 18.38
C LYS A 479 5.43 -16.30 17.62
N LYS A 480 5.16 -16.74 16.39
CA LYS A 480 4.09 -16.18 15.54
C LYS A 480 2.73 -16.14 16.25
N LEU A 481 2.36 -17.20 16.97
CA LEU A 481 1.08 -17.25 17.69
C LEU A 481 1.01 -16.20 18.81
N GLU A 482 2.02 -16.11 19.67
CA GLU A 482 2.09 -15.12 20.76
C GLU A 482 2.02 -13.69 20.19
N PHE A 483 2.71 -13.46 19.08
CA PHE A 483 2.67 -12.18 18.38
C PHE A 483 1.28 -11.85 17.83
N TYR A 484 0.59 -12.82 17.21
CA TYR A 484 -0.78 -12.62 16.72
C TYR A 484 -1.78 -12.44 17.86
N GLN A 485 -1.55 -13.09 19.00
CA GLN A 485 -2.33 -12.84 20.21
C GLN A 485 -2.14 -11.42 20.76
N ASP A 486 -0.94 -10.81 20.70
CA ASP A 486 -0.75 -9.39 21.09
C ASP A 486 -1.38 -8.41 20.09
N LEU A 487 -1.26 -8.69 18.78
CA LEU A 487 -1.76 -7.80 17.74
C LEU A 487 -3.27 -7.85 17.56
N TYR A 488 -3.77 -9.08 17.47
CA TYR A 488 -5.17 -9.35 17.18
C TYR A 488 -5.95 -9.65 18.45
N GLY A 489 -5.35 -9.98 19.59
CA GLY A 489 -6.07 -10.33 20.82
C GLY A 489 -6.19 -11.85 21.02
N ALA A 490 -5.94 -12.30 22.25
CA ALA A 490 -5.82 -13.72 22.58
C ALA A 490 -7.16 -14.44 22.82
N ARG A 491 -8.19 -13.71 23.24
CA ARG A 491 -9.45 -14.31 23.72
C ARG A 491 -10.58 -14.09 22.74
N ASN A 492 -11.17 -15.18 22.26
CA ASN A 492 -12.38 -15.19 21.42
C ASN A 492 -12.28 -14.34 20.14
N VAL A 493 -11.07 -14.21 19.59
CA VAL A 493 -10.85 -13.44 18.35
C VAL A 493 -10.63 -14.36 17.15
N PHE A 494 -9.70 -15.31 17.27
CA PHE A 494 -9.37 -16.25 16.22
C PHE A 494 -9.07 -17.63 16.81
N ARG A 495 -9.18 -18.65 15.96
CA ARG A 495 -8.75 -20.02 16.24
C ARG A 495 -7.70 -20.46 15.22
N THR A 496 -6.83 -21.37 15.64
CA THR A 496 -5.89 -22.04 14.73
C THR A 496 -6.46 -23.38 14.28
N THR A 497 -6.32 -23.70 13.00
CA THR A 497 -6.66 -25.02 12.45
C THR A 497 -5.45 -25.97 12.50
N GLY A 498 -5.67 -27.27 12.28
CA GLY A 498 -4.60 -28.28 12.29
C GLY A 498 -3.55 -28.11 11.18
N ASP A 499 -3.89 -27.39 10.11
CA ASP A 499 -3.02 -26.99 9.00
C ASP A 499 -2.37 -25.60 9.21
N GLY A 500 -2.51 -25.00 10.40
CA GLY A 500 -1.80 -23.77 10.78
C GLY A 500 -2.44 -22.48 10.28
N LYS A 501 -3.68 -22.51 9.80
CA LYS A 501 -4.44 -21.32 9.39
C LYS A 501 -5.06 -20.62 10.59
N TYR A 502 -5.29 -19.32 10.45
CA TYR A 502 -5.95 -18.48 11.46
C TYR A 502 -7.34 -18.10 10.97
N ILE A 503 -8.38 -18.50 11.71
CA ILE A 503 -9.78 -18.25 11.34
C ILE A 503 -10.41 -17.28 12.33
N PHE A 504 -10.96 -16.19 11.81
CA PHE A 504 -11.66 -15.15 12.56
C PHE A 504 -13.17 -15.31 12.41
N ALA A 505 -13.88 -15.42 13.52
CA ALA A 505 -15.33 -15.55 13.52
C ALA A 505 -15.99 -14.19 13.78
N ASN A 506 -16.94 -13.84 12.93
CA ASN A 506 -17.78 -12.65 13.07
C ASN A 506 -16.99 -11.33 13.28
N PRO A 507 -15.95 -11.02 12.48
CA PRO A 507 -15.15 -9.83 12.68
C PRO A 507 -15.98 -8.56 12.56
N LYS A 508 -15.72 -7.60 13.44
CA LYS A 508 -16.24 -6.23 13.33
C LYS A 508 -15.42 -5.43 12.34
N VAL A 509 -16.09 -4.65 11.51
CA VAL A 509 -15.48 -3.79 10.48
C VAL A 509 -16.02 -2.37 10.58
N SER A 510 -15.14 -1.39 10.32
CA SER A 510 -15.50 0.02 10.24
C SER A 510 -16.02 0.36 8.84
N VAL A 511 -17.16 1.05 8.75
CA VAL A 511 -17.76 1.52 7.50
C VAL A 511 -17.73 3.05 7.47
N GLN A 512 -16.56 3.61 7.19
CA GLN A 512 -16.36 5.07 7.21
C GLN A 512 -17.05 5.76 6.04
N SER A 513 -17.49 6.99 6.29
CA SER A 513 -18.24 7.83 5.35
C SER A 513 -18.10 9.32 5.67
N TYR A 514 -18.91 10.17 5.04
CA TYR A 514 -19.02 11.59 5.37
C TYR A 514 -19.36 11.85 6.85
N LEU A 515 -19.98 10.87 7.53
CA LEU A 515 -20.27 10.97 8.97
C LEU A 515 -19.00 10.99 9.83
N ASP A 516 -17.89 10.49 9.31
CA ASP A 516 -16.60 10.29 9.99
C ASP A 516 -15.52 11.28 9.51
N PHE A 517 -15.85 12.12 8.53
CA PHE A 517 -14.90 12.99 7.87
C PHE A 517 -14.27 13.98 8.86
N LYS A 518 -12.94 13.91 8.99
CA LYS A 518 -12.11 14.69 9.92
C LYS A 518 -12.53 14.53 11.39
N LYS A 519 -13.05 13.36 11.76
CA LYS A 519 -13.41 13.02 13.15
C LYS A 519 -12.55 11.87 13.63
N LYS A 520 -12.06 11.95 14.87
CA LYS A 520 -11.29 10.87 15.53
C LYS A 520 -12.21 9.76 16.08
N SER A 521 -13.14 9.30 15.26
CA SER A 521 -14.07 8.24 15.61
C SER A 521 -14.64 7.59 14.35
N VAL A 522 -15.21 6.40 14.54
CA VAL A 522 -15.99 5.71 13.51
C VAL A 522 -17.42 5.58 14.01
N GLY A 523 -18.35 6.25 13.35
CA GLY A 523 -19.77 6.31 13.68
C GLY A 523 -20.57 5.09 13.24
N THR A 524 -20.10 4.37 12.22
CA THR A 524 -20.77 3.20 11.63
C THR A 524 -19.84 1.99 11.62
N ARG A 525 -20.28 0.92 12.29
CA ARG A 525 -19.57 -0.36 12.41
C ARG A 525 -20.54 -1.50 12.18
N MET A 526 -20.07 -2.59 11.58
CA MET A 526 -20.90 -3.78 11.35
C MET A 526 -20.14 -5.06 11.72
N VAL A 527 -20.89 -6.12 12.00
CA VAL A 527 -20.36 -7.48 12.16
C VAL A 527 -20.49 -8.18 10.81
N MET A 528 -19.38 -8.70 10.28
CA MET A 528 -19.41 -9.57 9.12
C MET A 528 -19.64 -11.00 9.60
N ASN A 529 -20.86 -11.52 9.44
CA ASN A 529 -21.21 -12.84 9.97
C ASN A 529 -20.54 -13.94 9.14
N GLY A 530 -19.87 -14.87 9.80
CA GLY A 530 -19.18 -15.98 9.16
C GLY A 530 -17.79 -16.23 9.74
N GLU A 531 -17.05 -17.08 9.07
CA GLU A 531 -15.66 -17.38 9.37
C GLU A 531 -14.77 -16.90 8.21
N TYR A 532 -13.68 -16.22 8.54
CA TYR A 532 -12.79 -15.58 7.57
C TYR A 532 -11.35 -16.01 7.87
N GLU A 533 -10.65 -16.54 6.87
CA GLU A 533 -9.23 -16.88 7.00
C GLU A 533 -8.38 -15.60 7.07
N LEU A 534 -7.19 -15.68 7.68
CA LEU A 534 -6.19 -14.62 7.61
C LEU A 534 -5.43 -14.70 6.29
N TYR A 535 -5.58 -13.71 5.44
CA TYR A 535 -4.67 -13.50 4.32
C TYR A 535 -3.36 -12.89 4.84
N GLU A 536 -2.24 -13.59 4.64
CA GLU A 536 -0.92 -13.12 5.07
C GLU A 536 -0.06 -12.73 3.87
N GLN A 537 -0.10 -11.45 3.49
CA GLN A 537 0.78 -10.98 2.42
C GLN A 537 2.25 -11.19 2.80
N VAL A 538 3.02 -11.73 1.85
CA VAL A 538 4.47 -11.77 1.96
C VAL A 538 5.02 -10.34 2.04
N TYR A 539 5.98 -10.12 2.93
CA TYR A 539 6.58 -8.81 3.11
C TYR A 539 7.32 -8.36 1.84
N GLU A 540 6.94 -7.20 1.31
CA GLU A 540 7.67 -6.54 0.22
C GLU A 540 8.97 -5.96 0.73
N LYS A 541 10.10 -6.33 0.11
CA LYS A 541 11.43 -5.90 0.56
C LYS A 541 11.70 -4.41 0.34
N GLU A 542 12.67 -3.86 1.07
CA GLU A 542 13.02 -2.43 0.99
C GLU A 542 13.72 -2.07 -0.33
N LYS A 543 13.03 -1.31 -1.19
CA LYS A 543 13.54 -0.86 -2.50
C LYS A 543 13.83 0.64 -2.50
N VAL A 544 14.97 1.04 -1.93
CA VAL A 544 15.42 2.43 -1.84
C VAL A 544 16.92 2.59 -2.03
N GLN A 545 17.31 3.65 -2.73
CA GLN A 545 18.71 4.08 -2.83
C GLN A 545 18.98 5.19 -1.81
N LEU A 546 20.07 5.07 -1.05
CA LEU A 546 20.58 6.15 -0.20
C LEU A 546 21.51 7.08 -0.99
N TYR A 547 21.54 8.35 -0.62
CA TYR A 547 22.51 9.32 -1.16
C TYR A 547 22.92 10.33 -0.08
N SER A 548 24.10 10.93 -0.21
CA SER A 548 24.50 12.04 0.64
C SER A 548 23.99 13.37 0.11
N VAL A 549 23.57 14.22 1.04
CA VAL A 549 23.46 15.67 0.83
C VAL A 549 24.72 16.34 1.36
N GLY A 550 24.91 17.62 1.05
CA GLY A 550 25.99 18.43 1.62
C GLY A 550 25.87 18.62 3.14
N SER A 551 26.43 19.70 3.68
CA SER A 551 26.54 19.92 5.13
C SER A 551 25.21 20.11 5.88
N SER A 552 24.09 20.42 5.19
CA SER A 552 22.79 20.60 5.84
C SER A 552 21.60 20.33 4.93
N MET A 553 20.44 20.06 5.53
CA MET A 553 19.20 19.76 4.83
C MET A 553 18.32 21.01 4.72
N GLY A 554 18.70 21.90 3.80
CA GLY A 554 17.99 23.16 3.50
C GLY A 554 16.83 22.99 2.52
N THR A 555 16.15 24.09 2.19
CA THR A 555 14.97 24.12 1.29
C THR A 555 15.24 23.45 -0.07
N THR A 556 16.39 23.71 -0.68
CA THR A 556 16.77 23.12 -1.97
C THR A 556 16.95 21.60 -1.88
N GLU A 557 17.56 21.09 -0.81
CA GLU A 557 17.72 19.64 -0.62
C GLU A 557 16.38 18.95 -0.39
N LYS A 558 15.46 19.58 0.34
CA LYS A 558 14.07 19.08 0.47
C LYS A 558 13.36 19.00 -0.85
N LEU A 559 13.54 20.00 -1.71
CA LEU A 559 12.96 20.03 -3.04
C LEU A 559 13.51 18.87 -3.88
N LYS A 560 14.83 18.64 -3.85
CA LYS A 560 15.46 17.49 -4.52
C LYS A 560 14.88 16.16 -4.05
N VAL A 561 14.78 15.94 -2.73
CA VAL A 561 14.18 14.72 -2.17
C VAL A 561 12.75 14.52 -2.70
N ARG A 562 11.91 15.56 -2.62
CA ARG A 562 10.50 15.48 -3.08
C ARG A 562 10.41 15.15 -4.56
N LEU A 563 11.25 15.79 -5.38
CA LEU A 563 11.32 15.55 -6.82
C LEU A 563 11.55 14.07 -7.15
N MET A 564 12.37 13.36 -6.36
CA MET A 564 12.62 11.93 -6.57
C MET A 564 11.38 11.05 -6.43
N GLY A 565 10.41 11.46 -5.61
CA GLY A 565 9.11 10.78 -5.45
C GLY A 565 8.04 11.19 -6.46
N ARG A 566 8.37 12.12 -7.36
CA ARG A 566 7.45 12.74 -8.32
C ARG A 566 7.79 12.48 -9.78
N VAL A 567 8.91 11.80 -10.05
CA VAL A 567 9.31 11.45 -11.41
C VAL A 567 8.16 10.74 -12.12
N ARG A 568 7.86 11.23 -13.33
CA ARG A 568 6.75 10.74 -14.14
C ARG A 568 7.07 10.82 -15.62
N GLY A 569 6.88 9.70 -16.31
CA GLY A 569 6.81 9.60 -17.76
C GLY A 569 5.47 9.03 -18.18
N CYS A 570 4.97 9.44 -19.34
CA CYS A 570 3.68 9.00 -19.86
C CYS A 570 3.80 8.48 -21.28
N ALA A 571 2.90 7.56 -21.65
CA ALA A 571 2.85 6.99 -22.99
C ALA A 571 2.64 8.07 -24.05
N PRO A 572 3.07 7.85 -25.31
CA PRO A 572 3.14 8.89 -26.34
C PRO A 572 1.84 9.67 -26.55
N LYS A 573 0.69 8.98 -26.53
CA LYS A 573 -0.63 9.58 -26.76
C LYS A 573 -1.35 10.04 -25.49
N THR A 574 -0.82 9.72 -24.31
CA THR A 574 -1.41 10.18 -23.05
C THR A 574 -1.21 11.68 -22.90
N ASP A 575 -2.27 12.39 -22.49
CA ASP A 575 -2.21 13.79 -22.09
C ASP A 575 -1.18 13.99 -20.95
N LYS A 576 -0.15 14.79 -21.25
CA LYS A 576 0.99 15.04 -20.35
C LYS A 576 0.63 15.82 -19.10
N GLN A 577 -0.43 16.64 -19.14
CA GLN A 577 -0.96 17.33 -17.98
C GLN A 577 -1.78 16.37 -17.12
N ALA A 578 -2.70 15.62 -17.72
CA ALA A 578 -3.55 14.67 -17.00
C ALA A 578 -2.72 13.60 -16.25
N CYS A 579 -1.70 13.06 -16.92
CA CYS A 579 -0.85 12.00 -16.37
C CYS A 579 0.23 12.47 -15.39
N GLY A 580 0.40 13.80 -15.21
CA GLY A 580 1.33 14.40 -14.26
C GLY A 580 2.77 14.62 -14.75
N GLN A 581 3.13 14.26 -15.98
CA GLN A 581 4.48 14.49 -16.53
C GLN A 581 4.80 15.98 -16.62
N ALA A 582 3.85 16.81 -17.08
CA ALA A 582 4.05 18.26 -17.20
C ALA A 582 4.36 18.92 -15.83
N ALA A 583 3.67 18.48 -14.77
CA ALA A 583 3.90 18.96 -13.41
C ALA A 583 5.29 18.57 -12.89
N PHE A 584 5.70 17.31 -13.11
CA PHE A 584 7.05 16.85 -12.77
C PHE A 584 8.13 17.66 -13.52
N GLU A 585 8.00 17.80 -14.84
CA GLU A 585 8.98 18.52 -15.65
C GLU A 585 9.11 19.99 -15.26
N GLN A 586 7.99 20.64 -14.90
CA GLN A 586 8.00 22.00 -14.41
C GLN A 586 8.83 22.12 -13.12
N GLU A 587 8.64 21.22 -12.17
CA GLU A 587 9.40 21.18 -10.92
C GLU A 587 10.88 20.86 -11.17
N ALA A 588 11.17 19.88 -12.04
CA ALA A 588 12.52 19.49 -12.39
C ALA A 588 13.31 20.63 -13.06
N ARG A 589 12.69 21.40 -13.98
CA ARG A 589 13.32 22.56 -14.62
C ARG A 589 13.70 23.67 -13.64
N GLY A 590 13.00 23.76 -12.51
CA GLY A 590 13.32 24.72 -11.45
C GLY A 590 14.53 24.33 -10.60
N LEU A 591 14.91 23.05 -10.59
CA LEU A 591 15.91 22.48 -9.68
C LEU A 591 17.19 21.97 -10.37
N VAL A 592 17.10 21.59 -11.65
CA VAL A 592 18.21 21.02 -12.44
C VAL A 592 18.89 22.10 -13.31
N ARG A 593 18.98 23.35 -12.83
CA ARG A 593 19.69 24.44 -13.53
C ARG A 593 21.18 24.41 -13.28
#